data_AF-F4WLT7-F1
#
_entry.id   AF-F4WLT7-F1
#
_cell.length_a   1.000
_cell.length_b   1.000
_cell.length_c   1.000
_cell.angle_alpha   90.00
_cell.angle_beta   90.00
_cell.angle_gamma   90.00
#
_symmetry.space_group_name_H-M   'P 1'
#
loop_
_entity.id
_entity.type
_entity.pdbx_description
1 polymer ?
#
loop_
_entity_poly.entity_id
_entity_poly.type
_entity_poly.pdbx_seq_one_letter_code
_entity_poly.pdbx_strand_id
1 'polypeptide(L)'
;MRFCRLLFFALFLKVANSDVTSKTNYDQLNDDPLRQGMSMQDIKNKMIKICTLLKLQSPQVCDGVITINLPTILYIIDSKPNLTADTICGVLLESPFCPLNNNEFNWTVNIDDGPPKYIKPEESNETINILQITDIHYDPNYEPYGNAYCNEPTCCRKGQNDTNTSGKVAGYWGDYHYCDSPWHSVLDVLDHVIAEHQNISYVYFTGDVIDHGIWETSIEININHFCRWQLYQPRDPDGQLQWLADMLLQAEMDREYVHILAHLPPGNTDCQTTWKREYVKIVNRFAHIIRAQFNGHTHKDELQLIYGSDDNSKISNVAWNGGSVTTYQNVNPNYKFYTIDSKNYEVKDFENWIYNLTLANINSDQRPLWYKSYSFKEEYELSDLTYDSLQAWLFKLLNDEKLLNRYYRNYFKQAEPSLTKECDAKCMRVFICDVIVNLGDHKIKCDN
;
A
#
# COMPACT_ATOMS: atom_id res chain seq x y z
N MET A 1 4.99 -5.94 6.43
CA MET A 1 4.37 -4.93 7.34
C MET A 1 3.93 -5.45 8.72
N ARG A 2 3.14 -6.54 8.86
CA ARG A 2 2.70 -7.04 10.19
C ARG A 2 3.85 -7.35 11.16
N PHE A 3 4.93 -7.96 10.67
CA PHE A 3 6.15 -8.20 11.45
C PHE A 3 6.76 -6.90 11.96
N CYS A 4 6.88 -5.89 11.10
CA CYS A 4 7.45 -4.60 11.48
C CYS A 4 6.59 -3.91 12.54
N ARG A 5 5.25 -3.93 12.43
CA ARG A 5 4.35 -3.37 13.45
C ARG A 5 4.47 -4.10 14.79
N LEU A 6 4.49 -5.43 14.79
CA LEU A 6 4.61 -6.24 16.00
C LEU A 6 6.00 -6.11 16.66
N LEU A 7 7.07 -6.12 15.86
CA LEU A 7 8.42 -5.89 16.35
C LEU A 7 8.55 -4.48 16.90
N PHE A 8 8.03 -3.45 16.21
CA PHE A 8 8.06 -2.07 16.68
C PHE A 8 7.25 -1.88 17.95
N PHE A 9 6.06 -2.46 18.02
CA PHE A 9 5.23 -2.45 19.22
C PHE A 9 5.96 -3.11 20.40
N ALA A 10 6.55 -4.30 20.18
CA ALA A 10 7.37 -4.98 21.18
C ALA A 10 8.61 -4.17 21.58
N LEU A 11 9.25 -3.48 20.64
CA LEU A 11 10.39 -2.59 20.88
C LEU A 11 9.96 -1.41 21.77
N PHE A 12 8.91 -0.68 21.38
CA PHE A 12 8.41 0.47 22.14
C PHE A 12 7.96 0.08 23.56
N LEU A 13 7.13 -0.96 23.71
CA LEU A 13 6.66 -1.38 25.04
C LEU A 13 7.82 -1.75 25.97
N LYS A 14 8.94 -2.27 25.43
CA LYS A 14 10.10 -2.65 26.24
C LYS A 14 11.09 -1.51 26.50
N VAL A 15 11.22 -0.52 25.60
CA VAL A 15 11.84 0.76 25.99
C VAL A 15 11.00 1.44 27.06
N ALA A 16 9.68 1.40 26.94
CA ALA A 16 8.77 2.08 27.86
C ALA A 16 8.50 1.28 29.16
N ASN A 17 9.17 0.13 29.35
CA ASN A 17 9.08 -0.77 30.51
C ASN A 17 7.66 -1.23 30.90
N SER A 18 6.75 -1.37 29.93
CA SER A 18 5.45 -2.02 30.14
C SER A 18 5.57 -3.52 29.86
N ASP A 19 5.26 -4.38 30.83
CA ASP A 19 5.28 -5.83 30.64
C ASP A 19 4.11 -6.30 29.76
N VAL A 20 4.42 -7.07 28.71
CA VAL A 20 3.48 -7.63 27.72
C VAL A 20 2.54 -8.69 28.34
N THR A 21 2.75 -9.09 29.59
CA THR A 21 2.13 -10.30 30.17
C THR A 21 1.09 -10.07 31.27
N SER A 22 0.79 -8.85 31.70
CA SER A 22 -0.23 -8.63 32.74
C SER A 22 -1.13 -7.43 32.48
N LYS A 23 -2.43 -7.69 32.40
CA LYS A 23 -3.54 -6.74 32.20
C LYS A 23 -3.77 -5.73 33.33
N THR A 24 -2.84 -5.51 34.25
CA THR A 24 -3.19 -4.89 35.55
C THR A 24 -2.28 -3.79 36.08
N ASN A 25 -1.38 -3.16 35.32
CA ASN A 25 -0.78 -1.87 35.72
C ASN A 25 -0.18 -1.16 34.49
N TYR A 26 -0.95 -0.28 33.86
CA TYR A 26 -0.55 0.51 32.68
C TYR A 26 -0.23 1.99 33.00
N ASP A 27 -0.18 2.36 34.28
CA ASP A 27 -0.30 3.77 34.67
C ASP A 27 1.00 4.59 34.74
N GLN A 28 2.19 4.01 34.54
CA GLN A 28 3.42 4.80 34.62
C GLN A 28 4.50 4.33 33.64
N LEU A 29 4.70 5.09 32.57
CA LEU A 29 5.93 5.06 31.75
C LEU A 29 7.11 5.79 32.41
N ASN A 30 7.07 5.94 33.73
CA ASN A 30 8.13 6.64 34.47
C ASN A 30 9.38 5.78 34.68
N ASP A 31 9.33 4.47 34.38
CA ASP A 31 10.45 3.53 34.49
C ASP A 31 11.20 3.32 33.15
N ASP A 32 11.47 4.42 32.44
CA ASP A 32 12.30 4.43 31.24
C ASP A 32 13.76 3.98 31.54
N PRO A 33 14.32 2.97 30.84
CA PRO A 33 15.72 2.55 30.93
C PRO A 33 16.73 3.69 30.71
N LEU A 34 16.38 4.71 29.91
CA LEU A 34 17.21 5.92 29.76
C LEU A 34 17.26 6.73 31.06
N ARG A 35 16.15 6.80 31.81
CA ARG A 35 16.13 7.42 33.15
C ARG A 35 16.88 6.60 34.21
N GLN A 36 17.14 5.31 33.94
CA GLN A 36 17.99 4.45 34.77
C GLN A 36 19.48 4.48 34.39
N GLY A 37 19.89 5.34 33.45
CA GLY A 37 21.31 5.52 33.11
C GLY A 37 21.92 4.42 32.24
N MET A 38 21.11 3.60 31.55
CA MET A 38 21.61 2.65 30.56
C MET A 38 22.12 3.37 29.32
N SER A 39 23.23 2.90 28.74
CA SER A 39 23.71 3.44 27.47
C SER A 39 22.81 2.97 26.31
N MET A 40 22.79 3.74 25.21
CA MET A 40 22.09 3.35 23.98
C MET A 40 22.55 1.97 23.48
N GLN A 41 23.83 1.63 23.68
CA GLN A 41 24.38 0.32 23.31
C GLN A 41 23.80 -0.81 24.17
N ASP A 42 23.58 -0.57 25.45
CA ASP A 42 22.98 -1.57 26.35
C ASP A 42 21.51 -1.82 25.99
N ILE A 43 20.77 -0.77 25.64
CA ILE A 43 19.39 -0.87 25.15
C ILE A 43 19.35 -1.68 23.86
N LYS A 44 20.19 -1.33 22.88
CA LYS A 44 20.33 -2.06 21.61
C LYS A 44 20.59 -3.56 21.86
N ASN A 45 21.62 -3.88 22.64
CA ASN A 45 22.01 -5.27 22.93
C ASN A 45 20.87 -6.07 23.60
N LYS A 46 20.17 -5.45 24.55
CA LYS A 46 19.03 -6.07 25.25
C LYS A 46 17.87 -6.34 24.29
N MET A 47 17.56 -5.39 23.41
CA MET A 47 16.48 -5.54 22.43
C MET A 47 16.78 -6.64 21.41
N ILE A 48 18.01 -6.72 20.91
CA ILE A 48 18.43 -7.77 19.97
C ILE A 48 18.27 -9.14 20.61
N LYS A 49 18.77 -9.29 21.84
CA LYS A 49 18.65 -10.53 22.61
C LYS A 49 17.20 -10.95 22.79
N ILE A 50 16.31 -10.02 23.13
CA ILE A 50 14.87 -10.29 23.26
C ILE A 50 14.27 -10.73 21.92
N CYS A 51 14.55 -10.00 20.84
CA CYS A 51 14.08 -10.32 19.50
C CYS A 51 14.47 -11.75 19.09
N THR A 52 15.72 -12.14 19.34
CA THR A 52 16.21 -13.50 19.03
C THR A 52 15.66 -14.56 19.98
N LEU A 53 15.54 -14.27 21.28
CA LEU A 53 15.05 -15.23 22.29
C LEU A 53 13.57 -15.56 22.08
N LEU A 54 12.77 -14.56 21.73
CA LEU A 54 11.37 -14.72 21.39
C LEU A 54 11.15 -15.29 19.98
N LYS A 55 12.24 -15.59 19.26
CA LYS A 55 12.23 -16.07 17.87
C LYS A 55 11.37 -15.17 16.98
N LEU A 56 11.45 -13.85 17.21
CA LEU A 56 10.69 -12.91 16.41
C LEU A 56 11.17 -12.98 14.97
N GLN A 57 12.50 -12.89 14.75
CA GLN A 57 13.22 -13.18 13.48
C GLN A 57 14.70 -13.54 13.67
N SER A 58 15.43 -13.69 12.55
CA SER A 58 16.84 -14.07 12.53
C SER A 58 17.71 -13.03 13.28
N PRO A 59 18.87 -13.44 13.83
CA PRO A 59 19.77 -12.51 14.51
C PRO A 59 20.18 -11.31 13.66
N GLN A 60 20.40 -11.51 12.36
CA GLN A 60 20.75 -10.46 11.41
C GLN A 60 19.61 -9.45 11.24
N VAL A 61 18.38 -9.94 11.00
CA VAL A 61 17.20 -9.07 10.89
C VAL A 61 16.94 -8.30 12.19
N CYS A 62 17.05 -8.97 13.34
CA CYS A 62 16.90 -8.35 14.65
C CYS A 62 17.93 -7.22 14.87
N ASP A 63 19.22 -7.47 14.64
CA ASP A 63 20.26 -6.44 14.79
C ASP A 63 20.02 -5.26 13.83
N GLY A 64 19.75 -5.54 12.56
CA GLY A 64 19.54 -4.51 11.54
C GLY A 64 18.36 -3.59 11.85
N VAL A 65 17.16 -4.16 12.04
CA VAL A 65 15.96 -3.35 12.33
C VAL A 65 16.14 -2.51 13.60
N ILE A 66 16.70 -3.09 14.66
CA ILE A 66 16.89 -2.38 15.94
C ILE A 66 17.92 -1.26 15.78
N THR A 67 19.03 -1.54 15.11
CA THR A 67 20.09 -0.54 14.87
C THR A 67 19.56 0.69 14.13
N ILE A 68 18.80 0.46 13.06
CA ILE A 68 18.30 1.53 12.20
C ILE A 68 17.23 2.36 12.91
N ASN A 69 16.36 1.72 13.68
CA ASN A 69 15.18 2.41 14.20
C ASN A 69 15.36 2.96 15.62
N LEU A 70 16.22 2.36 16.45
CA LEU A 70 16.35 2.73 17.87
C LEU A 70 16.57 4.25 18.08
N PRO A 71 17.46 4.94 17.33
CA PRO A 71 17.64 6.38 17.53
C PRO A 71 16.35 7.21 17.35
N THR A 72 15.56 6.91 16.32
CA THR A 72 14.27 7.57 16.06
C THR A 72 13.25 7.25 17.16
N ILE A 73 13.20 5.99 17.61
CA ILE A 73 12.32 5.58 18.71
C ILE A 73 12.63 6.37 19.99
N LEU A 74 13.91 6.45 20.36
CA LEU A 74 14.35 7.19 21.54
C LEU A 74 14.01 8.68 21.41
N TYR A 75 14.27 9.28 20.25
CA TYR A 75 13.91 10.67 19.99
C TYR A 75 12.41 10.95 20.17
N ILE A 76 11.54 10.06 19.69
CA ILE A 76 10.08 10.19 19.86
C ILE A 76 9.70 10.14 21.33
N ILE A 77 10.25 9.18 22.09
CA ILE A 77 9.98 9.00 23.52
C ILE A 77 10.46 10.24 24.31
N ASP A 78 11.69 10.69 24.06
CA ASP A 78 12.28 11.86 24.71
C ASP A 78 11.50 13.15 24.41
N SER A 79 10.99 13.29 23.19
CA SER A 79 10.24 14.46 22.74
C SER A 79 8.77 14.47 23.18
N LYS A 80 8.23 13.34 23.63
CA LYS A 80 6.81 13.18 24.01
C LYS A 80 6.69 12.58 25.41
N PRO A 81 6.90 13.37 26.49
CA PRO A 81 6.88 12.86 27.86
C PRO A 81 5.52 12.30 28.32
N ASN A 82 4.43 12.62 27.61
CA ASN A 82 3.08 12.12 27.88
C ASN A 82 2.67 10.94 26.98
N LEU A 83 3.56 10.45 26.12
CA LEU A 83 3.26 9.34 25.21
C LEU A 83 3.08 8.06 26.02
N THR A 84 1.87 7.50 26.11
CA THR A 84 1.58 6.26 26.88
C THR A 84 1.74 4.97 26.07
N ALA A 85 1.94 3.83 26.74
CA ALA A 85 1.95 2.51 26.11
C ALA A 85 0.63 2.25 25.35
N ASP A 86 -0.50 2.69 25.91
CA ASP A 86 -1.81 2.63 25.27
C ASP A 86 -1.89 3.50 24.01
N THR A 87 -1.30 4.70 24.03
CA THR A 87 -1.22 5.57 22.85
C THR A 87 -0.39 4.90 21.75
N ILE A 88 0.77 4.34 22.11
CA ILE A 88 1.61 3.61 21.16
C ILE A 88 0.87 2.39 20.60
N CYS A 89 0.18 1.62 21.44
CA CYS A 89 -0.60 0.49 20.97
C CYS A 89 -1.72 0.92 20.02
N GLY A 90 -2.44 1.97 20.40
CA GLY A 90 -3.53 2.56 19.62
C GLY A 90 -3.07 3.01 18.25
N VAL A 91 -1.96 3.75 18.17
CA VAL A 91 -1.42 4.26 16.89
C VAL A 91 -0.88 3.15 15.99
N LEU A 92 -0.22 2.13 16.55
CA LEU A 92 0.39 1.07 15.74
C LEU A 92 -0.60 0.00 15.28
N LEU A 93 -1.62 -0.30 16.09
CA LEU A 93 -2.51 -1.45 15.87
C LEU A 93 -3.95 -1.09 15.52
N GLU A 94 -4.47 0.08 15.94
CA GLU A 94 -5.86 0.53 15.74
C GLU A 94 -6.90 -0.61 15.77
N SER A 95 -6.87 -1.43 16.82
CA SER A 95 -7.68 -2.64 16.92
C SER A 95 -8.61 -2.59 18.13
N PRO A 96 -9.67 -3.42 18.19
CA PRO A 96 -10.53 -3.48 19.37
C PRO A 96 -9.78 -3.81 20.67
N PHE A 97 -8.62 -4.47 20.57
CA PHE A 97 -7.76 -4.80 21.71
C PHE A 97 -6.78 -3.68 22.07
N CYS A 98 -6.55 -2.73 21.16
CA CYS A 98 -5.73 -1.54 21.36
C CYS A 98 -6.39 -0.33 20.68
N PRO A 99 -7.46 0.22 21.28
CA PRO A 99 -8.16 1.37 20.74
C PRO A 99 -7.32 2.65 20.90
N LEU A 100 -7.35 3.52 19.91
CA LEU A 100 -6.72 4.83 19.97
C LEU A 100 -7.63 5.84 20.69
N ASN A 101 -7.53 5.91 22.01
CA ASN A 101 -8.39 6.76 22.87
C ASN A 101 -7.83 8.16 23.16
N ASN A 102 -6.83 8.62 22.39
CA ASN A 102 -6.18 9.90 22.62
C ASN A 102 -6.73 10.98 21.66
N ASN A 103 -7.34 12.03 22.22
CA ASN A 103 -7.96 13.12 21.46
C ASN A 103 -6.97 13.90 20.59
N GLU A 104 -5.66 13.86 20.86
CA GLU A 104 -4.65 14.52 20.01
C GLU A 104 -4.64 13.95 18.57
N PHE A 105 -5.07 12.70 18.41
CA PHE A 105 -5.15 11.99 17.13
C PHE A 105 -6.51 12.16 16.45
N ASN A 106 -7.45 12.88 17.08
CA ASN A 106 -8.75 13.21 16.51
C ASN A 106 -8.80 14.70 16.17
N TRP A 107 -8.45 15.01 14.93
CA TRP A 107 -8.36 16.36 14.38
C TRP A 107 -9.17 16.48 13.08
N THR A 108 -9.43 17.72 12.66
CA THR A 108 -10.16 18.00 11.42
C THR A 108 -9.39 18.99 10.56
N VAL A 109 -9.47 18.81 9.25
CA VAL A 109 -8.93 19.77 8.27
C VAL A 109 -9.96 20.87 8.06
N ASN A 110 -9.51 22.10 7.86
CA ASN A 110 -10.41 23.17 7.45
C ASN A 110 -10.68 23.04 5.94
N ILE A 111 -11.90 22.68 5.60
CA ILE A 111 -12.35 22.46 4.22
C ILE A 111 -13.40 23.52 3.91
N ASP A 112 -13.26 24.20 2.78
CA ASP A 112 -14.26 25.18 2.30
C ASP A 112 -15.64 24.52 2.20
N ASP A 113 -16.65 25.13 2.83
CA ASP A 113 -18.04 24.67 2.84
C ASP A 113 -18.94 25.48 1.88
N GLY A 114 -18.32 26.31 1.03
CA GLY A 114 -18.99 27.07 0.00
C GLY A 114 -19.66 26.15 -1.04
N PRO A 115 -20.67 26.67 -1.76
CA PRO A 115 -21.35 25.91 -2.79
C PRO A 115 -20.36 25.49 -3.89
N PRO A 116 -20.32 24.19 -4.29
CA PRO A 116 -19.43 23.71 -5.33
C PRO A 116 -19.56 24.48 -6.64
N LYS A 117 -18.42 24.79 -7.29
CA LYS A 117 -18.41 25.46 -8.58
C LYS A 117 -18.26 24.45 -9.71
N TYR A 118 -19.40 23.94 -10.18
CA TYR A 118 -19.42 22.92 -11.21
C TYR A 118 -18.82 23.38 -12.54
N ILE A 119 -17.88 22.57 -13.03
CA ILE A 119 -17.40 22.62 -14.41
C ILE A 119 -18.25 21.64 -15.21
N LYS A 120 -18.86 22.10 -16.31
CA LYS A 120 -19.59 21.21 -17.22
C LYS A 120 -18.55 20.33 -17.93
N PRO A 121 -18.56 18.99 -17.75
CA PRO A 121 -17.65 18.12 -18.47
C PRO A 121 -17.98 18.17 -19.96
N GLU A 122 -16.95 18.37 -20.78
CA GLU A 122 -17.01 18.15 -22.21
C GLU A 122 -16.34 16.82 -22.51
N GLU A 123 -17.06 15.89 -23.13
CA GLU A 123 -16.46 14.65 -23.61
C GLU A 123 -15.74 14.89 -24.95
N SER A 124 -14.65 14.16 -25.14
CA SER A 124 -13.87 14.13 -26.37
C SER A 124 -13.75 12.70 -26.90
N ASN A 125 -13.60 12.58 -28.22
CA ASN A 125 -13.12 11.35 -28.84
C ASN A 125 -11.58 11.30 -28.91
N GLU A 126 -10.91 12.43 -28.67
CA GLU A 126 -9.46 12.49 -28.55
C GLU A 126 -9.05 12.00 -27.17
N THR A 127 -8.01 11.18 -27.10
CA THR A 127 -7.54 10.56 -25.86
C THR A 127 -6.10 10.93 -25.56
N ILE A 128 -5.77 10.90 -24.27
CA ILE A 128 -4.42 10.99 -23.73
C ILE A 128 -4.10 9.61 -23.16
N ASN A 129 -2.90 9.09 -23.42
CA ASN A 129 -2.49 7.81 -22.85
C ASN A 129 -1.53 8.03 -21.68
N ILE A 130 -1.80 7.36 -20.58
CA ILE A 130 -1.00 7.46 -19.36
C ILE A 130 -0.50 6.07 -18.98
N LEU A 131 0.81 5.94 -18.83
CA LEU A 131 1.43 4.76 -18.28
C LEU A 131 1.48 4.89 -16.75
N GLN A 132 1.05 3.87 -16.01
CA GLN A 132 1.31 3.77 -14.58
C GLN A 132 2.29 2.64 -14.29
N ILE A 133 3.39 2.99 -13.62
CA ILE A 133 4.35 2.05 -13.03
C ILE A 133 4.39 2.32 -11.52
N THR A 134 4.47 1.27 -10.72
CA THR A 134 4.50 1.40 -9.26
C THR A 134 5.15 0.16 -8.65
N ASP A 135 5.64 0.28 -7.42
CA ASP A 135 6.09 -0.85 -6.60
C ASP A 135 7.12 -1.70 -7.34
N ILE A 136 8.20 -1.03 -7.75
CA ILE A 136 9.33 -1.63 -8.47
C ILE A 136 10.09 -2.57 -7.55
N HIS A 137 10.32 -2.14 -6.30
CA HIS A 137 11.13 -2.84 -5.30
C HIS A 137 12.35 -3.51 -5.92
N TYR A 138 13.24 -2.70 -6.47
CA TYR A 138 14.51 -3.19 -6.98
C TYR A 138 15.37 -3.68 -5.82
N ASP A 139 15.73 -4.96 -5.87
CA ASP A 139 16.62 -5.60 -4.92
C ASP A 139 18.05 -5.71 -5.50
N PRO A 140 19.00 -4.88 -5.04
CA PRO A 140 20.38 -4.94 -5.49
C PRO A 140 21.11 -6.22 -5.03
N ASN A 141 20.57 -6.91 -4.03
CA ASN A 141 21.11 -8.14 -3.47
C ASN A 141 20.42 -9.39 -4.03
N TYR A 142 19.45 -9.27 -4.94
CA TYR A 142 18.80 -10.42 -5.55
C TYR A 142 19.83 -11.36 -6.18
N GLU A 143 19.72 -12.65 -5.86
CA GLU A 143 20.57 -13.73 -6.33
C GLU A 143 19.72 -14.75 -7.09
N PRO A 144 19.78 -14.76 -8.44
CA PRO A 144 19.15 -15.82 -9.23
C PRO A 144 19.60 -17.19 -8.74
N TYR A 145 18.65 -18.11 -8.57
CA TYR A 145 18.87 -19.45 -8.03
C TYR A 145 19.39 -19.49 -6.58
N GLY A 146 19.38 -18.36 -5.86
CA GLY A 146 19.62 -18.27 -4.43
C GLY A 146 18.44 -18.77 -3.60
N ASN A 147 18.55 -18.71 -2.27
CA ASN A 147 17.52 -19.25 -1.37
C ASN A 147 16.20 -18.46 -1.41
N ALA A 148 15.14 -19.05 -1.98
CA ALA A 148 13.79 -18.46 -2.00
C ALA A 148 13.01 -18.63 -0.68
N TYR A 149 13.49 -19.47 0.25
CA TYR A 149 12.84 -19.84 1.50
C TYR A 149 13.82 -19.73 2.68
N CYS A 150 14.18 -18.49 2.98
CA CYS A 150 15.17 -18.12 3.99
C CYS A 150 14.60 -17.93 5.41
N ASN A 151 13.26 -17.93 5.58
CA ASN A 151 12.58 -17.58 6.84
C ASN A 151 12.89 -16.15 7.36
N GLU A 152 13.27 -15.24 6.46
CA GLU A 152 13.42 -13.81 6.72
C GLU A 152 12.30 -13.04 6.01
N PRO A 153 12.10 -11.72 6.26
CA PRO A 153 11.00 -10.97 5.65
C PRO A 153 11.15 -10.81 4.15
N THR A 154 12.38 -10.88 3.63
CA THR A 154 12.72 -10.87 2.20
C THR A 154 13.80 -11.92 1.94
N CYS A 155 13.58 -12.78 0.96
CA CYS A 155 14.44 -13.86 0.52
C CYS A 155 14.97 -13.61 -0.90
N CYS A 156 15.60 -14.63 -1.50
CA CYS A 156 16.24 -14.57 -2.81
C CYS A 156 17.46 -13.64 -2.85
N ARG A 157 18.11 -13.39 -1.70
CA ARG A 157 19.24 -12.46 -1.59
C ARG A 157 20.55 -13.20 -1.35
N LYS A 158 21.65 -12.56 -1.75
CA LYS A 158 23.01 -12.99 -1.42
C LYS A 158 23.19 -13.16 0.09
N GLY A 159 23.87 -14.23 0.49
CA GLY A 159 24.16 -14.52 1.90
C GLY A 159 23.08 -15.33 2.63
N GLN A 160 21.97 -15.69 1.96
CA GLN A 160 20.90 -16.49 2.57
C GLN A 160 20.99 -17.99 2.26
N ASN A 161 21.95 -18.43 1.43
CA ASN A 161 22.04 -19.80 0.95
C ASN A 161 22.25 -20.85 2.04
N ASP A 162 23.00 -20.52 3.09
CA ASP A 162 23.26 -21.43 4.22
C ASP A 162 21.99 -21.80 5.01
N THR A 163 20.91 -21.03 4.85
CA THR A 163 19.61 -21.30 5.50
C THR A 163 18.63 -22.06 4.61
N ASN A 164 19.05 -22.49 3.40
CA ASN A 164 18.16 -23.17 2.45
C ASN A 164 17.90 -24.64 2.84
N THR A 165 17.00 -24.82 3.80
CA THR A 165 16.55 -26.14 4.23
C THR A 165 15.47 -26.75 3.31
N SER A 166 14.91 -25.95 2.41
CA SER A 166 13.79 -26.36 1.54
C SER A 166 14.23 -26.93 0.19
N GLY A 167 15.46 -26.63 -0.23
CA GLY A 167 15.96 -26.91 -1.58
C GLY A 167 15.33 -26.05 -2.69
N LYS A 168 14.41 -25.15 -2.35
CA LYS A 168 13.76 -24.24 -3.31
C LYS A 168 14.65 -23.05 -3.57
N VAL A 169 14.74 -22.67 -4.84
CA VAL A 169 15.64 -21.63 -5.33
C VAL A 169 14.87 -20.58 -6.11
N ALA A 170 15.37 -19.36 -6.07
CA ALA A 170 14.80 -18.20 -6.75
C ALA A 170 14.84 -18.37 -8.27
N GLY A 171 13.84 -17.84 -8.97
CA GLY A 171 13.87 -17.74 -10.42
C GLY A 171 14.88 -16.69 -10.93
N TYR A 172 15.18 -16.74 -12.23
CA TYR A 172 16.01 -15.71 -12.86
C TYR A 172 15.27 -14.37 -12.94
N TRP A 173 14.00 -14.37 -13.37
CA TRP A 173 13.19 -13.16 -13.59
C TRP A 173 12.46 -12.65 -12.33
N GLY A 174 12.69 -13.27 -11.18
CA GLY A 174 11.94 -13.04 -9.94
C GLY A 174 11.41 -14.35 -9.36
N ASP A 175 10.79 -14.26 -8.18
CA ASP A 175 10.20 -15.41 -7.49
C ASP A 175 8.93 -15.01 -6.73
N TYR A 176 7.93 -15.89 -6.71
CA TYR A 176 6.62 -15.59 -6.09
C TYR A 176 6.64 -15.54 -4.56
N HIS A 177 7.70 -15.98 -3.89
CA HIS A 177 7.78 -15.93 -2.43
C HIS A 177 8.00 -14.50 -1.93
N TYR A 178 8.65 -14.38 -0.77
CA TYR A 178 9.03 -13.11 -0.18
C TYR A 178 10.23 -12.50 -0.91
N CYS A 179 10.17 -12.37 -2.24
CA CYS A 179 11.30 -11.92 -3.04
C CYS A 179 10.93 -10.70 -3.87
N ASP A 180 11.87 -9.77 -3.96
CA ASP A 180 11.76 -8.54 -4.71
C ASP A 180 12.39 -8.67 -6.12
N SER A 181 12.43 -7.57 -6.88
CA SER A 181 12.79 -7.61 -8.30
C SER A 181 14.29 -7.51 -8.55
N PRO A 182 14.88 -8.41 -9.35
CA PRO A 182 16.22 -8.20 -9.87
C PRO A 182 16.26 -7.08 -10.92
N TRP A 183 17.44 -6.47 -11.10
CA TRP A 183 17.61 -5.31 -11.98
C TRP A 183 17.18 -5.57 -13.43
N HIS A 184 17.51 -6.74 -13.98
CA HIS A 184 17.16 -7.08 -15.36
C HIS A 184 15.64 -7.24 -15.56
N SER A 185 14.87 -7.64 -14.55
CA SER A 185 13.40 -7.63 -14.64
C SER A 185 12.85 -6.21 -14.64
N VAL A 186 13.45 -5.29 -13.87
CA VAL A 186 13.08 -3.87 -13.87
C VAL A 186 13.32 -3.25 -15.25
N LEU A 187 14.48 -3.51 -15.84
CA LEU A 187 14.80 -3.05 -17.20
C LEU A 187 13.87 -3.67 -18.24
N ASP A 188 13.54 -4.95 -18.12
CA ASP A 188 12.69 -5.64 -19.08
C ASP A 188 11.29 -5.04 -19.19
N VAL A 189 10.69 -4.64 -18.06
CA VAL A 189 9.39 -3.92 -18.03
C VAL A 189 9.50 -2.63 -18.86
N LEU A 190 10.53 -1.82 -18.61
CA LEU A 190 10.73 -0.54 -19.30
C LEU A 190 10.98 -0.75 -20.80
N ASP A 191 11.82 -1.71 -21.16
CA ASP A 191 12.11 -2.05 -22.55
C ASP A 191 10.85 -2.54 -23.28
N HIS A 192 10.01 -3.34 -22.62
CA HIS A 192 8.74 -3.78 -23.20
C HIS A 192 7.76 -2.63 -23.36
N VAL A 193 7.61 -1.76 -22.35
CA VAL A 193 6.77 -0.55 -22.44
C VAL A 193 7.18 0.33 -23.63
N ILE A 194 8.49 0.57 -23.80
CA ILE A 194 9.01 1.40 -24.90
C ILE A 194 8.73 0.74 -26.26
N ALA A 195 8.81 -0.58 -26.35
CA ALA A 195 8.56 -1.32 -27.58
C ALA A 195 7.07 -1.37 -27.96
N GLU A 196 6.19 -1.55 -26.97
CA GLU A 196 4.75 -1.75 -27.16
C GLU A 196 4.00 -0.41 -27.30
N HIS A 197 4.36 0.59 -26.49
CA HIS A 197 3.56 1.81 -26.31
C HIS A 197 4.30 3.05 -26.81
N GLN A 198 4.06 3.42 -28.07
CA GLN A 198 4.74 4.57 -28.71
C GLN A 198 4.10 5.93 -28.42
N ASN A 199 2.86 5.95 -27.89
CA ASN A 199 2.05 7.16 -27.73
C ASN A 199 1.73 7.48 -26.26
N ILE A 200 2.71 7.38 -25.36
CA ILE A 200 2.56 7.76 -23.95
C ILE A 200 2.66 9.28 -23.82
N SER A 201 1.67 9.92 -23.21
CA SER A 201 1.69 11.35 -22.92
C SER A 201 2.26 11.66 -21.53
N TYR A 202 1.96 10.81 -20.54
CA TYR A 202 2.43 10.96 -19.17
C TYR A 202 2.79 9.60 -18.57
N VAL A 203 3.75 9.61 -17.64
CA VAL A 203 4.07 8.46 -16.79
C VAL A 203 3.72 8.83 -15.36
N TYR A 204 2.81 8.06 -14.77
CA TYR A 204 2.48 8.13 -13.35
C TYR A 204 3.32 7.10 -12.62
N PHE A 205 4.21 7.58 -11.77
CA PHE A 205 5.07 6.75 -10.93
C PHE A 205 4.71 6.95 -9.46
N THR A 206 4.05 5.95 -8.85
CA THR A 206 3.45 6.07 -7.51
C THR A 206 4.32 5.48 -6.38
N GLY A 207 5.63 5.34 -6.59
CA GLY A 207 6.59 5.07 -5.52
C GLY A 207 7.00 3.60 -5.34
N ASP A 208 7.62 3.32 -4.20
CA ASP A 208 8.21 2.03 -3.79
C ASP A 208 9.26 1.46 -4.77
N VAL A 209 10.42 2.15 -4.77
CA VAL A 209 11.62 1.72 -5.51
C VAL A 209 12.46 0.72 -4.72
N ILE A 210 12.53 0.88 -3.40
CA ILE A 210 13.46 0.15 -2.53
C ILE A 210 12.87 -1.19 -2.13
N ASP A 211 13.68 -2.23 -2.09
CA ASP A 211 13.30 -3.57 -1.67
C ASP A 211 12.88 -3.66 -0.19
N HIS A 212 12.27 -4.79 0.17
CA HIS A 212 11.77 -5.09 1.51
C HIS A 212 12.85 -5.54 2.51
N GLY A 213 14.14 -5.53 2.12
CA GLY A 213 15.32 -5.76 2.95
C GLY A 213 15.58 -4.64 3.97
N ILE A 214 14.52 -4.18 4.66
CA ILE A 214 14.51 -2.98 5.50
C ILE A 214 15.56 -2.98 6.62
N TRP A 215 16.03 -4.16 7.05
CA TRP A 215 17.02 -4.32 8.12
C TRP A 215 18.45 -4.02 7.67
N GLU A 216 18.70 -3.93 6.36
CA GLU A 216 20.00 -3.57 5.78
C GLU A 216 19.94 -2.28 4.95
N THR A 217 18.83 -1.54 5.04
CA THR A 217 18.71 -0.22 4.43
C THR A 217 19.50 0.84 5.22
N SER A 218 20.02 1.86 4.52
CA SER A 218 20.70 2.99 5.16
C SER A 218 19.80 4.21 5.28
N ILE A 219 20.10 5.13 6.21
CA ILE A 219 19.38 6.41 6.35
C ILE A 219 19.44 7.22 5.04
N GLU A 220 20.57 7.17 4.33
CA GLU A 220 20.75 7.83 3.02
C GLU A 220 19.78 7.28 1.95
N ILE A 221 19.39 6.01 2.08
CA ILE A 221 18.46 5.32 1.17
C ILE A 221 17.00 5.45 1.63
N ASN A 222 16.76 5.73 2.92
CA ASN A 222 15.46 5.48 3.55
C ASN A 222 14.82 6.69 4.27
N ILE A 223 14.97 7.91 3.72
CA ILE A 223 14.39 9.13 4.32
C ILE A 223 12.83 9.14 4.33
N ASN A 224 12.13 8.19 3.72
CA ASN A 224 10.67 8.22 3.58
C ASN A 224 9.92 6.94 4.03
N HIS A 225 10.00 6.57 5.31
CA HIS A 225 8.98 5.70 5.92
C HIS A 225 8.04 6.50 6.82
N PHE A 226 6.93 6.96 6.21
CA PHE A 226 6.12 8.09 6.66
C PHE A 226 5.09 7.82 7.78
N CYS A 227 4.78 6.57 8.16
CA CYS A 227 3.75 6.36 9.20
C CYS A 227 4.26 6.50 10.65
N ARG A 228 5.58 6.54 10.89
CA ARG A 228 6.15 6.51 12.25
C ARG A 228 6.19 7.89 12.92
N TRP A 229 6.18 8.96 12.12
CA TRP A 229 6.14 10.34 12.59
C TRP A 229 4.82 10.70 13.27
N GLN A 230 3.75 9.91 13.10
CA GLN A 230 2.45 10.20 13.72
C GLN A 230 2.51 10.18 15.26
N LEU A 231 3.43 9.42 15.87
CA LEU A 231 3.67 9.49 17.32
C LEU A 231 4.28 10.83 17.75
N TYR A 232 5.00 11.51 16.85
CA TYR A 232 5.66 12.80 17.08
C TYR A 232 4.78 13.98 16.65
N GLN A 233 4.20 13.92 15.45
CA GLN A 233 3.29 14.89 14.87
C GLN A 233 1.96 14.20 14.53
N PRO A 234 1.03 14.11 15.50
CA PRO A 234 -0.22 13.37 15.32
C PRO A 234 -1.27 14.10 14.48
N ARG A 235 -1.11 15.41 14.28
CA ARG A 235 -2.08 16.29 13.58
C ARG A 235 -1.50 16.65 12.23
N ASP A 236 -2.20 16.27 11.16
CA ASP A 236 -1.86 16.56 9.76
C ASP A 236 -0.35 16.76 9.53
N PRO A 237 0.46 15.68 9.55
CA PRO A 237 1.91 15.78 9.39
C PRO A 237 2.28 16.65 8.18
N ASP A 238 3.16 17.62 8.40
CA ASP A 238 3.59 18.63 7.42
C ASP A 238 2.47 19.51 6.81
N GLY A 239 1.25 19.47 7.35
CA GLY A 239 0.09 20.20 6.83
C GLY A 239 -0.39 19.68 5.47
N GLN A 240 -0.11 18.41 5.14
CA GLN A 240 -0.33 17.85 3.81
C GLN A 240 -1.82 17.87 3.40
N LEU A 241 -2.74 17.52 4.30
CA LEU A 241 -4.16 17.52 3.97
C LEU A 241 -4.74 18.93 3.90
N GLN A 242 -4.29 19.85 4.76
CA GLN A 242 -4.68 21.25 4.62
C GLN A 242 -4.21 21.83 3.28
N TRP A 243 -2.95 21.59 2.90
CA TRP A 243 -2.43 21.98 1.60
C TRP A 243 -3.23 21.39 0.45
N LEU A 244 -3.60 20.10 0.52
CA LEU A 244 -4.42 19.44 -0.50
C LEU A 244 -5.79 20.11 -0.63
N ALA A 245 -6.45 20.41 0.49
CA ALA A 245 -7.75 21.09 0.50
C ALA A 245 -7.65 22.48 -0.15
N ASP A 246 -6.61 23.24 0.18
CA ASP A 246 -6.37 24.58 -0.36
C ASP A 246 -6.07 24.54 -1.87
N MET A 247 -5.30 23.55 -2.34
CA MET A 247 -5.01 23.36 -3.77
C MET A 247 -6.23 22.95 -4.58
N LEU A 248 -7.08 22.07 -4.03
CA LEU A 248 -8.33 21.69 -4.70
C LEU A 248 -9.32 22.85 -4.75
N LEU A 249 -9.38 23.69 -3.70
CA LEU A 249 -10.16 24.91 -3.73
C LEU A 249 -9.67 25.87 -4.82
N GLN A 250 -8.36 26.04 -4.94
CA GLN A 250 -7.78 26.87 -5.99
C GLN A 250 -8.10 26.32 -7.39
N ALA A 251 -7.94 25.01 -7.61
CA ALA A 251 -8.31 24.36 -8.87
C ALA A 251 -9.80 24.52 -9.20
N GLU A 252 -10.69 24.43 -8.20
CA GLU A 252 -12.13 24.72 -8.37
C GLU A 252 -12.36 26.16 -8.83
N MET A 253 -11.64 27.13 -8.24
CA MET A 253 -11.73 28.55 -8.62
C MET A 253 -11.22 28.80 -10.05
N ASP A 254 -10.17 28.09 -10.45
CA ASP A 254 -9.54 28.20 -11.76
C ASP A 254 -10.21 27.35 -12.85
N ARG A 255 -11.23 26.57 -12.45
CA ARG A 255 -12.01 25.67 -13.33
C ARG A 255 -11.13 24.58 -13.96
N GLU A 256 -10.27 23.99 -13.15
CA GLU A 256 -9.36 22.91 -13.54
C GLU A 256 -9.88 21.54 -13.11
N TYR A 257 -9.39 20.50 -13.80
CA TYR A 257 -9.58 19.12 -13.40
C TYR A 257 -8.32 18.57 -12.76
N VAL A 258 -8.49 17.65 -11.81
CA VAL A 258 -7.40 17.15 -10.98
C VAL A 258 -7.31 15.63 -11.04
N HIS A 259 -6.09 15.13 -11.24
CA HIS A 259 -5.70 13.76 -10.89
C HIS A 259 -4.91 13.76 -9.59
N ILE A 260 -5.19 12.82 -8.71
CA ILE A 260 -4.41 12.64 -7.47
C ILE A 260 -3.54 11.39 -7.61
N LEU A 261 -2.24 11.56 -7.42
CA LEU A 261 -1.30 10.44 -7.31
C LEU A 261 -0.93 10.28 -5.84
N ALA A 262 -1.08 9.07 -5.32
CA ALA A 262 -0.67 8.70 -3.97
C ALA A 262 -0.02 7.32 -4.00
N HIS A 263 0.81 6.98 -3.03
CA HIS A 263 1.33 5.61 -2.93
C HIS A 263 0.28 4.67 -2.31
N LEU A 264 -0.18 5.00 -1.10
CA LEU A 264 -1.21 4.21 -0.41
C LEU A 264 -2.61 4.50 -0.97
N PRO A 265 -3.44 3.47 -1.18
CA PRO A 265 -4.83 3.67 -1.57
C PRO A 265 -5.68 4.15 -0.37
N PRO A 266 -6.70 5.00 -0.58
CA PRO A 266 -7.43 5.72 0.48
C PRO A 266 -8.19 4.81 1.47
N GLY A 267 -8.59 3.62 1.04
CA GLY A 267 -9.26 2.62 1.86
C GLY A 267 -8.32 1.80 2.75
N ASN A 268 -7.01 1.85 2.50
CA ASN A 268 -6.01 1.04 3.18
C ASN A 268 -5.97 1.33 4.69
N THR A 269 -5.72 0.32 5.51
CA THR A 269 -5.65 0.38 6.98
C THR A 269 -4.23 0.69 7.51
N ASP A 270 -3.30 1.00 6.60
CA ASP A 270 -1.94 1.39 6.92
C ASP A 270 -1.84 2.86 7.32
N CYS A 271 -2.80 3.68 6.88
CA CYS A 271 -3.02 5.03 7.37
C CYS A 271 -3.91 5.04 8.62
N GLN A 272 -3.64 6.00 9.49
CA GLN A 272 -4.43 6.24 10.70
C GLN A 272 -5.86 6.64 10.35
N THR A 273 -6.83 6.14 11.12
CA THR A 273 -8.27 6.29 10.86
C THR A 273 -8.74 7.74 10.66
N THR A 274 -8.18 8.69 11.41
CA THR A 274 -8.49 10.12 11.28
C THR A 274 -7.92 10.73 10.00
N TRP A 275 -6.68 10.42 9.63
CA TRP A 275 -6.12 10.88 8.35
C TRP A 275 -7.00 10.42 7.17
N LYS A 276 -7.37 9.13 7.16
CA LYS A 276 -8.28 8.56 6.15
C LYS A 276 -9.62 9.30 6.11
N ARG A 277 -10.22 9.54 7.29
CA ARG A 277 -11.49 10.27 7.41
C ARG A 277 -11.40 11.67 6.79
N GLU A 278 -10.36 12.43 7.14
CA GLU A 278 -10.19 13.79 6.62
C GLU A 278 -9.87 13.80 5.12
N TYR A 279 -9.06 12.87 4.63
CA TYR A 279 -8.82 12.70 3.18
C TYR A 279 -10.12 12.44 2.42
N VAL A 280 -10.96 11.51 2.89
CA VAL A 280 -12.24 11.20 2.23
C VAL A 280 -13.21 12.40 2.27
N LYS A 281 -13.21 13.21 3.34
CA LYS A 281 -13.99 14.46 3.37
C LYS A 281 -13.54 15.45 2.29
N ILE A 282 -12.22 15.62 2.13
CA ILE A 282 -11.64 16.49 1.09
C ILE A 282 -12.05 15.99 -0.29
N VAL A 283 -11.84 14.70 -0.57
CA VAL A 283 -12.23 14.09 -1.86
C VAL A 283 -13.71 14.26 -2.13
N ASN A 284 -14.58 14.05 -1.15
CA ASN A 284 -16.02 14.21 -1.32
C ASN A 284 -16.42 15.67 -1.59
N ARG A 285 -15.79 16.66 -0.93
CA ARG A 285 -16.05 18.08 -1.20
C ARG A 285 -15.68 18.49 -2.63
N PHE A 286 -14.60 17.94 -3.16
CA PHE A 286 -14.05 18.30 -4.46
C PHE A 286 -14.28 17.23 -5.56
N ALA A 287 -15.20 16.29 -5.32
CA ALA A 287 -15.46 15.15 -6.20
C ALA A 287 -15.80 15.53 -7.65
N HIS A 288 -16.36 16.72 -7.87
CA HIS A 288 -16.76 17.23 -9.18
C HIS A 288 -15.59 17.74 -10.05
N ILE A 289 -14.42 17.98 -9.45
CA ILE A 289 -13.19 18.35 -10.18
C ILE A 289 -12.11 17.26 -10.14
N ILE A 290 -12.15 16.34 -9.18
CA ILE A 290 -11.23 15.21 -9.11
C ILE A 290 -11.70 14.14 -10.10
N ARG A 291 -10.92 13.88 -11.16
CA ARG A 291 -11.33 13.01 -12.27
C ARG A 291 -10.87 11.56 -12.11
N ALA A 292 -9.76 11.33 -11.41
CA ALA A 292 -9.29 10.01 -11.04
C ALA A 292 -8.21 10.12 -9.95
N GLN A 293 -7.99 9.02 -9.22
CA GLN A 293 -6.82 8.85 -8.37
C GLN A 293 -6.04 7.61 -8.80
N PHE A 294 -4.72 7.63 -8.60
CA PHE A 294 -3.82 6.55 -9.00
C PHE A 294 -2.93 6.18 -7.81
N ASN A 295 -2.88 4.89 -7.49
CA ASN A 295 -2.24 4.35 -6.28
C ASN A 295 -1.39 3.10 -6.57
N GLY A 296 -0.66 2.62 -5.57
CA GLY A 296 0.10 1.36 -5.61
C GLY A 296 0.01 0.61 -4.28
N HIS A 297 1.15 0.25 -3.70
CA HIS A 297 1.35 -0.24 -2.32
C HIS A 297 0.84 -1.65 -2.01
N THR A 298 -0.34 -2.03 -2.49
CA THR A 298 -0.94 -3.33 -2.14
C THR A 298 -0.40 -4.47 -3.01
N HIS A 299 0.23 -4.11 -4.13
CA HIS A 299 0.75 -5.01 -5.16
C HIS A 299 -0.33 -5.82 -5.89
N LYS A 300 -1.61 -5.49 -5.65
CA LYS A 300 -2.77 -6.17 -6.23
C LYS A 300 -3.41 -5.29 -7.30
N ASP A 301 -3.99 -5.94 -8.30
CA ASP A 301 -4.77 -5.25 -9.31
C ASP A 301 -6.19 -5.03 -8.77
N GLU A 302 -6.37 -3.89 -8.11
CA GLU A 302 -7.63 -3.52 -7.48
C GLU A 302 -8.01 -2.06 -7.82
N LEU A 303 -9.21 -1.68 -7.42
CA LEU A 303 -9.65 -0.29 -7.41
C LEU A 303 -10.40 0.00 -6.11
N GLN A 304 -10.56 1.27 -5.80
CA GLN A 304 -11.36 1.72 -4.68
C GLN A 304 -12.43 2.71 -5.13
N LEU A 305 -13.67 2.36 -4.83
CA LEU A 305 -14.86 3.14 -5.07
C LEU A 305 -15.17 3.94 -3.81
N ILE A 306 -14.98 5.26 -3.90
CA ILE A 306 -15.19 6.20 -2.80
C ILE A 306 -16.64 6.68 -2.87
N TYR A 307 -17.38 6.58 -1.76
CA TYR A 307 -18.77 7.01 -1.69
C TYR A 307 -18.93 8.39 -1.02
N GLY A 308 -19.93 9.13 -1.50
CA GLY A 308 -20.28 10.47 -1.01
C GLY A 308 -20.91 10.47 0.39
N SER A 309 -20.77 11.59 1.10
CA SER A 309 -21.19 11.80 2.50
C SER A 309 -22.70 11.81 2.75
N ASP A 310 -23.50 12.20 1.76
CA ASP A 310 -24.88 12.62 2.01
C ASP A 310 -25.85 11.43 2.18
N ASP A 311 -25.47 10.25 1.66
CA ASP A 311 -26.23 9.01 1.83
C ASP A 311 -25.40 7.70 1.73
N ASN A 312 -24.07 7.78 1.53
CA ASN A 312 -23.19 6.63 1.22
C ASN A 312 -23.75 5.72 0.09
N SER A 313 -24.63 6.24 -0.76
CA SER A 313 -25.37 5.46 -1.76
C SER A 313 -24.72 5.53 -3.12
N LYS A 314 -24.06 6.65 -3.45
CA LYS A 314 -23.42 6.90 -4.74
C LYS A 314 -21.90 7.01 -4.63
N ILE A 315 -21.24 6.48 -5.66
CA ILE A 315 -19.81 6.66 -5.90
C ILE A 315 -19.57 8.13 -6.25
N SER A 316 -18.64 8.77 -5.56
CA SER A 316 -18.20 10.14 -5.77
C SER A 316 -16.84 10.22 -6.47
N ASN A 317 -16.00 9.18 -6.32
CA ASN A 317 -14.68 9.14 -6.93
C ASN A 317 -14.12 7.70 -7.02
N VAL A 318 -13.08 7.51 -7.83
CA VAL A 318 -12.44 6.20 -8.04
C VAL A 318 -10.92 6.33 -7.96
N ALA A 319 -10.31 5.43 -7.19
CA ALA A 319 -8.87 5.31 -7.04
C ALA A 319 -8.39 3.99 -7.66
N TRP A 320 -7.53 4.06 -8.68
CA TRP A 320 -7.06 2.92 -9.46
C TRP A 320 -5.69 2.46 -8.94
N ASN A 321 -5.60 1.19 -8.53
CA ASN A 321 -4.33 0.63 -8.09
C ASN A 321 -3.52 0.14 -9.30
N GLY A 322 -2.24 0.51 -9.38
CA GLY A 322 -1.32 0.12 -10.44
C GLY A 322 -0.86 -1.34 -10.38
N GLY A 323 -1.07 -2.03 -9.25
CA GLY A 323 -0.50 -3.36 -9.01
C GLY A 323 0.94 -3.26 -8.53
N SER A 324 1.86 -3.97 -9.18
CA SER A 324 3.29 -3.91 -8.88
C SER A 324 4.15 -4.50 -9.99
N VAL A 325 5.33 -3.92 -10.19
CA VAL A 325 6.40 -4.58 -10.94
C VAL A 325 7.04 -5.70 -10.11
N THR A 326 7.14 -5.53 -8.78
CA THR A 326 7.63 -6.59 -7.90
C THR A 326 6.73 -7.82 -7.90
N THR A 327 7.36 -8.98 -7.74
CA THR A 327 6.68 -10.26 -7.49
C THR A 327 6.29 -10.42 -6.03
N TYR A 328 6.86 -9.61 -5.13
CA TYR A 328 6.58 -9.60 -3.71
C TYR A 328 5.10 -9.29 -3.47
N GLN A 329 4.29 -10.12 -2.83
CA GLN A 329 4.47 -11.57 -2.91
C GLN A 329 3.28 -12.20 -3.64
N ASN A 330 3.57 -13.35 -4.24
CA ASN A 330 2.64 -14.24 -4.90
C ASN A 330 1.86 -13.57 -6.04
N VAL A 331 2.51 -12.67 -6.78
CA VAL A 331 1.90 -11.97 -7.91
C VAL A 331 2.82 -11.97 -9.13
N ASN A 332 2.23 -11.93 -10.32
CA ASN A 332 2.99 -11.65 -11.54
C ASN A 332 3.34 -10.17 -11.62
N PRO A 333 4.48 -9.79 -12.21
CA PRO A 333 4.77 -8.40 -12.53
C PRO A 333 3.72 -7.82 -13.49
N ASN A 334 3.35 -6.55 -13.28
CA ASN A 334 2.47 -5.84 -14.19
C ASN A 334 2.83 -4.35 -14.32
N TYR A 335 2.24 -3.73 -15.32
CA TYR A 335 2.03 -2.28 -15.38
C TYR A 335 0.65 -2.01 -16.00
N LYS A 336 0.16 -0.77 -15.88
CA LYS A 336 -1.13 -0.37 -16.46
C LYS A 336 -0.97 0.74 -17.49
N PHE A 337 -1.77 0.65 -18.55
CA PHE A 337 -1.84 1.64 -19.61
C PHE A 337 -3.27 2.19 -19.70
N TYR A 338 -3.44 3.46 -19.34
CA TYR A 338 -4.74 4.11 -19.24
C TYR A 338 -5.04 4.91 -20.50
N THR A 339 -6.29 4.79 -20.96
CA THR A 339 -6.87 5.69 -21.96
C THR A 339 -7.70 6.73 -21.23
N ILE A 340 -7.34 8.01 -21.38
CA ILE A 340 -7.95 9.14 -20.69
C ILE A 340 -8.62 10.07 -21.70
N ASP A 341 -9.78 10.64 -21.36
CA ASP A 341 -10.39 11.69 -22.17
C ASP A 341 -9.52 12.96 -22.20
N SER A 342 -9.23 13.49 -23.37
CA SER A 342 -8.35 14.67 -23.52
C SER A 342 -8.91 15.99 -22.97
N LYS A 343 -10.23 16.09 -22.75
CA LYS A 343 -10.89 17.33 -22.30
C LYS A 343 -11.30 17.27 -20.84
N ASN A 344 -11.99 16.21 -20.45
CA ASN A 344 -12.48 16.09 -19.08
C ASN A 344 -11.57 15.26 -18.16
N TYR A 345 -10.49 14.67 -18.69
CA TYR A 345 -9.52 13.86 -17.96
C TYR A 345 -10.10 12.62 -17.26
N GLU A 346 -11.30 12.17 -17.61
CA GLU A 346 -11.84 10.93 -17.05
C GLU A 346 -11.14 9.70 -17.64
N VAL A 347 -11.00 8.67 -16.83
CA VAL A 347 -10.49 7.37 -17.28
C VAL A 347 -11.56 6.71 -18.14
N LYS A 348 -11.25 6.51 -19.44
CA LYS A 348 -12.15 5.85 -20.41
C LYS A 348 -12.00 4.33 -20.37
N ASP A 349 -10.77 3.84 -20.20
CA ASP A 349 -10.45 2.41 -20.00
C ASP A 349 -9.02 2.28 -19.46
N PHE A 350 -8.65 1.07 -19.03
CA PHE A 350 -7.25 0.71 -18.84
C PHE A 350 -6.96 -0.70 -19.32
N GLU A 351 -5.73 -0.90 -19.82
CA GLU A 351 -5.16 -2.19 -20.13
C GLU A 351 -4.18 -2.60 -19.03
N ASN A 352 -4.30 -3.82 -18.55
CA ASN A 352 -3.32 -4.40 -17.63
C ASN A 352 -2.40 -5.35 -18.38
N TRP A 353 -1.10 -5.10 -18.34
CA TRP A 353 -0.09 -5.87 -19.04
C TRP A 353 0.74 -6.66 -18.03
N ILE A 354 0.88 -7.97 -18.25
CA ILE A 354 1.61 -8.87 -17.35
C ILE A 354 2.49 -9.82 -18.16
N TYR A 355 3.43 -10.48 -17.50
CA TYR A 355 3.96 -11.76 -17.97
C TYR A 355 3.78 -12.84 -16.91
N ASN A 356 3.69 -14.09 -17.35
CA ASN A 356 3.65 -15.22 -16.44
C ASN A 356 5.06 -15.55 -15.93
N LEU A 357 5.32 -15.31 -14.65
CA LEU A 357 6.64 -15.49 -14.05
C LEU A 357 7.12 -16.95 -14.10
N THR A 358 6.20 -17.92 -13.97
CA THR A 358 6.53 -19.35 -14.09
C THR A 358 7.10 -19.65 -15.47
N LEU A 359 6.43 -19.19 -16.53
CA LEU A 359 6.86 -19.41 -17.91
C LEU A 359 8.15 -18.65 -18.24
N ALA A 360 8.31 -17.44 -17.70
CA ALA A 360 9.53 -16.66 -17.86
C ALA A 360 10.74 -17.38 -17.22
N ASN A 361 10.55 -17.95 -16.02
CA ASN A 361 11.62 -18.68 -15.33
C ASN A 361 11.95 -20.03 -15.99
N ILE A 362 11.00 -20.71 -16.62
CA ILE A 362 11.27 -21.90 -17.44
C ILE A 362 12.16 -21.55 -18.65
N ASN A 363 11.92 -20.39 -19.26
CA ASN A 363 12.66 -19.92 -20.44
C ASN A 363 13.63 -18.78 -20.06
N SER A 364 14.40 -18.96 -18.98
CA SER A 364 15.20 -17.86 -18.38
C SER A 364 16.23 -17.21 -19.32
N ASP A 365 16.66 -17.90 -20.39
CA ASP A 365 17.57 -17.36 -21.41
C ASP A 365 16.89 -16.39 -22.40
N GLN A 366 15.57 -16.23 -22.32
CA GLN A 366 14.78 -15.36 -23.18
C GLN A 366 14.07 -14.28 -22.36
N ARG A 367 13.76 -13.15 -23.01
CA ARG A 367 12.92 -12.11 -22.41
C ARG A 367 11.52 -12.67 -22.09
N PRO A 368 10.90 -12.26 -20.97
CA PRO A 368 9.53 -12.62 -20.65
C PRO A 368 8.56 -12.24 -21.77
N LEU A 369 7.60 -13.13 -22.04
CA LEU A 369 6.52 -12.83 -22.98
C LEU A 369 5.43 -12.04 -22.26
N TRP A 370 5.47 -10.72 -22.45
CA TRP A 370 4.42 -9.81 -22.02
C TRP A 370 3.18 -9.94 -22.89
N TYR A 371 2.01 -9.83 -22.26
CA TYR A 371 0.73 -9.79 -22.96
C TYR A 371 -0.26 -8.90 -22.22
N LYS A 372 -1.19 -8.31 -22.97
CA LYS A 372 -2.36 -7.66 -22.40
C LYS A 372 -3.22 -8.71 -21.72
N SER A 373 -3.22 -8.69 -20.39
CA SER A 373 -4.01 -9.63 -19.60
C SER A 373 -5.50 -9.37 -19.75
N TYR A 374 -5.92 -8.11 -19.74
CA TYR A 374 -7.28 -7.68 -20.03
C TYR A 374 -7.36 -6.15 -20.25
N SER A 375 -8.47 -5.71 -20.85
CA SER A 375 -8.98 -4.33 -20.74
C SER A 375 -10.13 -4.31 -19.75
N PHE A 376 -10.21 -3.35 -18.84
CA PHE A 376 -11.23 -3.37 -17.78
C PHE A 376 -12.65 -3.42 -18.35
N LYS A 377 -12.94 -2.60 -19.37
CA LYS A 377 -14.26 -2.62 -20.02
C LYS A 377 -14.56 -3.93 -20.72
N GLU A 378 -13.59 -4.53 -21.40
CA GLU A 378 -13.78 -5.78 -22.12
C GLU A 378 -14.03 -6.95 -21.15
N GLU A 379 -13.19 -7.07 -20.11
CA GLU A 379 -13.25 -8.14 -19.12
C GLU A 379 -14.58 -8.16 -18.35
N TYR A 380 -15.09 -6.98 -18.05
CA TYR A 380 -16.29 -6.80 -17.23
C TYR A 380 -17.53 -6.38 -18.01
N GLU A 381 -17.46 -6.42 -19.35
CA GLU A 381 -18.58 -6.17 -20.27
C GLU A 381 -19.22 -4.77 -20.07
N LEU A 382 -18.40 -3.73 -19.89
CA LEU A 382 -18.83 -2.34 -19.63
C LEU A 382 -18.73 -1.45 -20.87
N SER A 383 -19.75 -0.62 -21.12
CA SER A 383 -19.75 0.38 -22.19
C SER A 383 -18.88 1.60 -21.89
N ASP A 384 -18.71 1.92 -20.62
CA ASP A 384 -18.01 3.09 -20.07
C ASP A 384 -17.66 2.85 -18.60
N LEU A 385 -16.88 3.76 -18.02
CA LEU A 385 -16.47 3.74 -16.62
C LEU A 385 -17.12 4.86 -15.81
N THR A 386 -18.33 5.29 -16.20
CA THR A 386 -19.10 6.25 -15.40
C THR A 386 -19.42 5.65 -14.02
N TYR A 387 -19.67 6.51 -13.04
CA TYR A 387 -19.96 6.06 -11.68
C TYR A 387 -21.22 5.19 -11.60
N ASP A 388 -22.23 5.43 -12.44
CA ASP A 388 -23.42 4.59 -12.54
C ASP A 388 -23.09 3.19 -13.09
N SER A 389 -22.24 3.11 -14.13
CA SER A 389 -21.77 1.84 -14.70
C SER A 389 -20.92 1.05 -13.69
N LEU A 390 -20.02 1.72 -12.96
CA LEU A 390 -19.22 1.08 -11.90
C LEU A 390 -20.08 0.63 -10.72
N GLN A 391 -21.12 1.40 -10.37
CA GLN A 391 -22.08 1.01 -9.34
C GLN A 391 -22.84 -0.26 -9.75
N ALA A 392 -23.34 -0.30 -10.99
CA ALA A 392 -24.04 -1.46 -11.54
C ALA A 392 -23.11 -2.69 -11.64
N TRP A 393 -21.86 -2.47 -12.07
CA TRP A 393 -20.82 -3.49 -12.10
C TRP A 393 -20.58 -4.09 -10.73
N LEU A 394 -20.39 -3.27 -9.69
CA LEU A 394 -20.17 -3.74 -8.32
C LEU A 394 -21.34 -4.59 -7.82
N PHE A 395 -22.58 -4.18 -8.10
CA PHE A 395 -23.76 -4.98 -7.75
C PHE A 395 -23.80 -6.33 -8.50
N LYS A 396 -23.46 -6.35 -9.80
CA LYS A 396 -23.35 -7.61 -10.58
C LYS A 396 -22.25 -8.50 -9.99
N LEU A 397 -21.09 -7.93 -9.68
CA LEU A 397 -19.92 -8.62 -9.15
C LEU A 397 -20.21 -9.33 -7.82
N LEU A 398 -20.96 -8.70 -6.91
CA LEU A 398 -21.32 -9.29 -5.62
C LEU A 398 -22.29 -10.48 -5.73
N ASN A 399 -23.05 -10.55 -6.82
CA ASN A 399 -24.13 -11.54 -7.01
C ASN A 399 -23.83 -12.61 -8.07
N ASP A 400 -22.82 -12.42 -8.92
CA ASP A 400 -22.41 -13.36 -9.96
C ASP A 400 -21.06 -14.01 -9.60
N GLU A 401 -21.09 -15.27 -9.18
CA GLU A 401 -19.90 -16.03 -8.80
C GLU A 401 -18.85 -16.16 -9.92
N LYS A 402 -19.27 -16.19 -11.20
CA LYS A 402 -18.33 -16.27 -12.32
C LYS A 402 -17.60 -14.95 -12.50
N LEU A 403 -18.32 -13.83 -12.39
CA LEU A 403 -17.73 -12.50 -12.46
C LEU A 403 -16.81 -12.23 -11.26
N LEU A 404 -17.25 -12.65 -10.07
CA LEU A 404 -16.48 -12.64 -8.83
C LEU A 404 -15.15 -13.37 -8.98
N ASN A 405 -15.19 -14.60 -9.52
CA ASN A 405 -13.99 -15.38 -9.77
C ASN A 405 -13.08 -14.74 -10.83
N ARG A 406 -13.63 -14.13 -11.88
CA ARG A 406 -12.84 -13.34 -12.86
C ARG A 406 -12.08 -12.21 -12.17
N TYR A 407 -12.77 -11.39 -11.36
CA TYR A 407 -12.13 -10.31 -10.60
C TYR A 407 -11.09 -10.83 -9.60
N TYR A 408 -11.39 -11.89 -8.84
CA TYR A 408 -10.45 -12.50 -7.91
C TYR A 408 -9.15 -12.95 -8.59
N ARG A 409 -9.24 -13.51 -9.80
CA ARG A 409 -8.06 -13.91 -10.57
C ARG A 409 -7.24 -12.71 -11.04
N ASN A 410 -7.90 -11.63 -11.47
CA ASN A 410 -7.23 -10.39 -11.87
C ASN A 410 -6.59 -9.69 -10.67
N TYR A 411 -7.25 -9.67 -9.51
CA TYR A 411 -6.74 -9.14 -8.25
C TYR A 411 -5.34 -9.67 -7.91
N PHE A 412 -5.13 -10.97 -8.09
CA PHE A 412 -3.84 -11.64 -7.90
C PHE A 412 -2.96 -11.70 -9.16
N LYS A 413 -3.31 -10.92 -10.19
CA LYS A 413 -2.57 -10.79 -11.46
C LYS A 413 -2.33 -12.15 -12.13
N GLN A 414 -3.33 -13.04 -12.06
CA GLN A 414 -3.30 -14.40 -12.60
C GLN A 414 -2.14 -15.26 -12.05
N ALA A 415 -1.56 -14.91 -10.90
CA ALA A 415 -0.44 -15.62 -10.33
C ALA A 415 -0.87 -16.95 -9.71
N GLU A 416 -0.32 -18.04 -10.24
CA GLU A 416 -0.70 -19.41 -9.85
C GLU A 416 -0.61 -19.65 -8.33
N PRO A 417 0.45 -19.24 -7.60
CA PRO A 417 0.54 -19.50 -6.15
C PRO A 417 -0.63 -18.91 -5.35
N SER A 418 -1.12 -17.73 -5.73
CA SER A 418 -2.26 -17.07 -5.08
C SER A 418 -3.60 -17.73 -5.42
N LEU A 419 -3.68 -18.46 -6.52
CA LEU A 419 -4.90 -19.08 -7.05
C LEU A 419 -5.00 -20.59 -6.78
N THR A 420 -3.94 -21.21 -6.25
CA THR A 420 -3.92 -22.66 -5.94
C THR A 420 -4.81 -23.06 -4.77
N LYS A 421 -5.04 -22.15 -3.81
CA LYS A 421 -5.87 -22.42 -2.64
C LYS A 421 -7.35 -22.28 -3.01
N GLU A 422 -8.15 -23.29 -2.69
CA GLU A 422 -9.60 -23.19 -2.83
C GLU A 422 -10.13 -21.96 -2.06
N CYS A 423 -10.83 -21.09 -2.78
CA CYS A 423 -11.45 -19.89 -2.28
C CYS A 423 -12.88 -19.86 -2.84
N ASP A 424 -13.85 -20.17 -2.00
CA ASP A 424 -15.27 -20.13 -2.36
C ASP A 424 -15.76 -18.68 -2.51
N ALA A 425 -17.03 -18.50 -2.89
CA ALA A 425 -17.64 -17.17 -3.03
C ALA A 425 -17.50 -16.32 -1.75
N LYS A 426 -17.59 -16.94 -0.57
CA LYS A 426 -17.45 -16.24 0.71
C LYS A 426 -16.02 -15.73 0.90
N CYS A 427 -15.02 -16.54 0.59
CA CYS A 427 -13.61 -16.18 0.62
C CYS A 427 -13.31 -15.05 -0.39
N MET A 428 -13.78 -15.17 -1.64
CA MET A 428 -13.53 -14.16 -2.68
C MET A 428 -14.15 -12.79 -2.35
N ARG A 429 -15.33 -12.77 -1.72
CA ARG A 429 -16.01 -11.52 -1.32
C ARG A 429 -15.19 -10.69 -0.34
N VAL A 430 -14.36 -11.31 0.52
CA VAL A 430 -13.49 -10.57 1.46
C VAL A 430 -12.58 -9.58 0.72
N PHE A 431 -12.04 -9.97 -0.44
CA PHE A 431 -11.16 -9.13 -1.25
C PHE A 431 -11.90 -8.00 -1.97
N ILE A 432 -13.18 -8.19 -2.31
CA ILE A 432 -14.01 -7.13 -2.90
C ILE A 432 -14.41 -6.10 -1.86
N CYS A 433 -14.55 -6.49 -0.59
CA CYS A 433 -14.98 -5.55 0.44
C CYS A 433 -13.99 -4.42 0.68
N ASP A 434 -12.73 -4.60 0.29
CA ASP A 434 -11.70 -3.58 0.36
C ASP A 434 -11.74 -2.61 -0.85
N VAL A 435 -12.59 -2.87 -1.85
CA VAL A 435 -12.93 -1.94 -2.95
C VAL A 435 -13.80 -0.79 -2.44
N ILE A 436 -14.59 -0.97 -1.39
CA ILE A 436 -15.56 0.05 -0.93
C ILE A 436 -14.90 0.97 0.11
N VAL A 437 -14.92 2.27 -0.15
CA VAL A 437 -14.38 3.30 0.75
C VAL A 437 -15.46 4.32 1.11
N ASN A 438 -15.80 4.41 2.40
CA ASN A 438 -16.84 5.30 2.92
C ASN A 438 -16.30 6.13 4.10
N LEU A 439 -17.04 7.18 4.48
CA LEU A 439 -16.80 7.89 5.75
C LEU A 439 -17.23 7.00 6.93
N GLY A 440 -16.26 6.32 7.54
CA GLY A 440 -16.41 5.47 8.72
C GLY A 440 -16.05 3.99 8.49
N ASP A 441 -16.00 3.18 9.55
CA ASP A 441 -15.75 1.72 9.49
C ASP A 441 -16.95 0.90 8.98
N HIS A 442 -17.93 1.57 8.40
CA HIS A 442 -19.14 0.96 7.89
C HIS A 442 -18.84 0.18 6.59
N LYS A 443 -18.39 -1.07 6.74
CA LYS A 443 -18.44 -2.11 5.69
C LYS A 443 -19.88 -2.60 5.41
N ILE A 444 -20.89 -1.75 5.65
CA ILE A 444 -22.33 -2.05 5.62
C ILE A 444 -22.77 -2.70 4.29
N LYS A 445 -22.08 -2.41 3.17
CA LYS A 445 -22.42 -2.95 1.85
C LYS A 445 -21.88 -4.35 1.55
N CYS A 446 -21.09 -4.93 2.46
CA CYS A 446 -20.45 -6.23 2.27
C CYS A 446 -20.95 -7.33 3.22
N ASP A 447 -21.73 -6.96 4.23
CA ASP A 447 -22.15 -7.87 5.30
C ASP A 447 -23.44 -8.66 4.99
N ASN A 448 -24.05 -8.45 3.80
CA ASN A 448 -25.29 -9.11 3.38
C ASN A 448 -25.10 -10.02 2.16
#